data_AF-A0A7Y1Z193-F1
#
_entry.id   AF-A0A7Y1Z193-F1
#
_cell.length_a   1.000
_cell.length_b   1.000
_cell.length_c   1.000
_cell.angle_alpha   90.00
_cell.angle_beta   90.00
_cell.angle_gamma   90.00
#
_symmetry.space_group_name_H-M   'P 1'
#
loop_
_entity.id
_entity.type
_entity.pdbx_description
1 polymer ?
#
loop_
_entity_poly.entity_id
_entity_poly.type
_entity_poly.pdbx_seq_one_letter_code
_entity_poly.pdbx_strand_id
1 'polypeptide(L)'
;MAEPARQDIGAFCTHDSVHIDGAGDGPLAGLTFAAKDIYDIAGRTCCCGNPDWLATHAPATRTAPAVQMLLDAGATLTGMTITEELVMGLTGENPFYGAPVNVAAPGRVTGGSSSGSASAVAAGLADFALGSDSGGSVRVPASFCGIYGLRPSHGRISLEGVMAFAPSLDTVGWFARDAELMARGGAVLLGAGGKQSAPRGQLLIASDAFAVIDDDLRSALMPALDKAGALFTSSARQNWQGRRGWKTGRR
;
A
#
# COMPACT_ATOMS: atom_id res chain seq x y z
N MET A 1 -8.52 25.76 -16.75
CA MET A 1 -9.46 24.64 -16.97
C MET A 1 -9.89 24.19 -15.59
N ALA A 2 -11.20 24.07 -15.33
CA ALA A 2 -11.66 23.55 -14.05
C ALA A 2 -11.17 22.10 -13.90
N GLU A 3 -10.55 21.79 -12.77
CA GLU A 3 -10.19 20.42 -12.40
C GLU A 3 -11.46 19.56 -12.50
N PRO A 4 -11.43 18.39 -13.17
CA PRO A 4 -12.60 17.53 -13.23
C PRO A 4 -13.03 17.23 -11.79
N ALA A 5 -14.31 17.47 -11.48
CA ALA A 5 -14.84 17.24 -10.14
C ALA A 5 -14.48 15.81 -9.71
N ARG A 6 -13.66 15.69 -8.66
CA ARG A 6 -13.23 14.42 -8.10
C ARG A 6 -14.49 13.60 -7.82
N GLN A 7 -14.66 12.45 -8.47
CA GLN A 7 -15.77 11.58 -8.14
C GLN A 7 -15.61 11.19 -6.67
N ASP A 8 -16.59 11.57 -5.84
CA ASP A 8 -16.56 11.20 -4.44
C ASP A 8 -16.86 9.71 -4.31
N ILE A 9 -15.79 8.95 -4.09
CA ILE A 9 -15.81 7.50 -3.90
C ILE A 9 -15.57 7.13 -2.43
N GLY A 10 -15.62 8.11 -1.51
CA GLY A 10 -15.37 7.88 -0.08
C GLY A 10 -13.94 7.44 0.24
N ALA A 11 -12.95 7.76 -0.60
CA ALA A 11 -11.56 7.36 -0.37
C ALA A 11 -10.82 8.25 0.64
N PHE A 12 -11.24 9.51 0.78
CA PHE A 12 -10.55 10.53 1.58
C PHE A 12 -11.31 10.88 2.84
N CYS A 13 -10.56 11.20 3.90
CA CYS A 13 -11.14 11.75 5.12
C CYS A 13 -11.77 13.12 4.83
N THR A 14 -12.99 13.34 5.32
CA THR A 14 -13.76 14.57 5.07
C THR A 14 -13.62 15.61 6.17
N HIS A 15 -13.09 15.22 7.33
CA HIS A 15 -12.90 16.12 8.48
C HIS A 15 -11.71 17.08 8.31
N ASP A 16 -10.87 16.89 7.28
CA ASP A 16 -9.73 17.76 7.02
C ASP A 16 -9.30 17.70 5.54
N SER A 17 -9.10 18.87 4.93
CA SER A 17 -8.64 18.99 3.55
C SER A 17 -7.12 19.15 3.52
N VAL A 18 -6.42 18.11 3.08
CA VAL A 18 -4.95 18.11 3.03
C VAL A 18 -4.46 18.28 1.61
N HIS A 19 -3.69 19.35 1.41
CA HIS A 19 -2.88 19.59 0.23
C HIS A 19 -1.54 20.16 0.67
N ILE A 20 -0.45 19.42 0.43
CA ILE A 20 0.92 19.85 0.78
C ILE A 20 1.78 19.66 -0.45
N ASP A 21 2.24 20.77 -1.01
CA ASP A 21 3.17 20.77 -2.13
C ASP A 21 4.48 20.09 -1.73
N GLY A 22 4.97 19.22 -2.61
CA GLY A 22 6.33 18.70 -2.50
C GLY A 22 7.36 19.75 -2.87
N ALA A 23 8.64 19.37 -2.81
CA ALA A 23 9.73 20.15 -3.38
C ALA A 23 9.46 20.48 -4.87
N GLY A 24 9.94 21.64 -5.32
CA GLY A 24 9.74 22.09 -6.71
C GLY A 24 10.47 21.25 -7.77
N ASP A 25 11.33 20.34 -7.33
CA ASP A 25 12.11 19.41 -8.14
C ASP A 25 12.21 18.03 -7.47
N GLY A 26 12.90 17.10 -8.12
CA GLY A 26 13.13 15.75 -7.60
C GLY A 26 12.52 14.64 -8.46
N PRO A 27 12.79 13.36 -8.10
CA PRO A 27 12.41 12.22 -8.92
C PRO A 27 10.90 11.94 -8.96
N LEU A 28 10.12 12.57 -8.08
CA LEU A 28 8.66 12.48 -8.02
C LEU A 28 7.97 13.82 -8.34
N ALA A 29 8.71 14.84 -8.78
CA ALA A 29 8.15 16.12 -9.18
C ALA A 29 7.01 15.94 -10.20
N GLY A 30 5.90 16.63 -9.96
CA GLY A 30 4.69 16.56 -10.79
C GLY A 30 3.82 15.33 -10.56
N LEU A 31 4.19 14.43 -9.63
CA LEU A 31 3.33 13.34 -9.19
C LEU A 31 2.56 13.71 -7.92
N THR A 32 1.42 13.06 -7.74
CA THR A 32 0.57 13.18 -6.57
C THR A 32 0.58 11.90 -5.75
N PHE A 33 0.48 12.03 -4.43
CA PHE A 33 0.23 10.90 -3.56
C PHE A 33 -0.84 11.18 -2.52
N ALA A 34 -1.39 10.10 -1.99
CA ALA A 34 -2.25 10.12 -0.81
C ALA A 34 -1.59 9.31 0.32
N ALA A 35 -1.97 9.57 1.56
CA ALA A 35 -1.48 8.81 2.71
C ALA A 35 -2.66 8.26 3.52
N LYS A 36 -2.59 7.02 3.99
CA LYS A 36 -3.55 6.49 4.97
C LYS A 36 -3.60 7.40 6.20
N ASP A 37 -4.78 7.63 6.78
CA ASP A 37 -4.92 8.56 7.92
C ASP A 37 -4.49 7.93 9.26
N ILE A 38 -3.27 7.40 9.26
CA ILE A 38 -2.50 6.90 10.40
C ILE A 38 -1.08 7.48 10.40
N TYR A 39 -0.73 8.25 9.37
CA TYR A 39 0.55 8.92 9.23
C TYR A 39 0.42 10.34 9.79
N ASP A 40 1.33 10.69 10.69
CA ASP A 40 1.42 12.01 11.25
C ASP A 40 1.79 13.05 10.18
N ILE A 41 1.09 14.18 10.23
CA ILE A 41 1.41 15.40 9.49
C ILE A 41 1.53 16.52 10.53
N ALA A 42 2.62 17.28 10.50
CA ALA A 42 2.85 18.34 11.47
C ALA A 42 1.65 19.31 11.54
N GLY A 43 1.19 19.60 12.76
CA GLY A 43 0.04 20.47 13.02
C GLY A 43 -1.33 19.81 12.84
N ARG A 44 -1.41 18.50 12.56
CA ARG A 44 -2.67 17.79 12.33
C ARG A 44 -2.83 16.57 13.22
N THR A 45 -4.08 16.25 13.57
CA THR A 45 -4.43 14.99 14.25
C THR A 45 -4.95 14.00 13.20
N CYS A 46 -4.34 12.82 13.10
CA CYS A 46 -4.89 11.72 12.30
C CYS A 46 -6.11 11.11 13.01
N CYS A 47 -7.16 10.73 12.29
CA CYS A 47 -8.33 10.09 12.90
C CYS A 47 -8.14 8.59 13.14
N CYS A 48 -7.21 7.93 12.46
CA CYS A 48 -7.02 6.47 12.55
C CYS A 48 -8.32 5.67 12.32
N GLY A 49 -9.26 6.22 11.54
CA GLY A 49 -10.57 5.60 11.32
C GLY A 49 -11.46 5.56 12.56
N ASN A 50 -11.17 6.35 13.61
CA ASN A 50 -11.94 6.42 14.86
C ASN A 50 -12.21 7.90 15.25
N PRO A 51 -13.46 8.33 15.46
CA PRO A 51 -13.78 9.71 15.82
C PRO A 51 -13.30 10.11 17.23
N ASP A 52 -13.28 9.18 18.18
CA ASP A 52 -12.77 9.44 19.53
C ASP A 52 -11.26 9.64 19.53
N TRP A 53 -10.51 8.91 18.69
CA TRP A 53 -9.09 9.13 18.50
C TRP A 53 -8.83 10.56 18.01
N LEU A 54 -9.58 11.00 16.99
CA LEU A 54 -9.50 12.38 16.48
C LEU A 54 -9.83 13.42 17.55
N ALA A 55 -10.83 13.17 18.40
CA ALA A 55 -11.27 14.10 19.44
C ALA A 55 -10.33 14.18 20.65
N THR A 56 -9.55 13.13 20.92
CA THR A 56 -8.77 12.99 22.16
C THR A 56 -7.26 13.18 21.97
N HIS A 57 -6.75 13.07 20.75
CA HIS A 57 -5.32 13.17 20.49
C HIS A 57 -4.90 14.57 20.02
N ALA A 58 -3.78 15.05 20.56
CA ALA A 58 -3.20 16.32 20.14
C ALA A 58 -2.65 16.24 18.70
N PRO A 59 -2.60 17.37 17.98
CA PRO A 59 -1.96 17.42 16.67
C PRO A 59 -0.50 16.98 16.73
N ALA A 60 -0.04 16.27 15.71
CA ALA A 60 1.33 15.81 15.62
C ALA A 60 2.30 16.99 15.54
N THR A 61 3.46 16.87 16.18
CA THR A 61 4.49 17.94 16.17
C THR A 61 5.42 17.84 14.96
N ARG A 62 5.45 16.69 14.29
CA ARG A 62 6.31 16.40 13.14
C ARG A 62 5.56 15.55 12.12
N THR A 63 5.93 15.71 10.85
CA THR A 63 5.45 14.85 9.77
C THR A 63 6.22 13.53 9.79
N ALA A 64 5.51 12.41 9.60
CA ALA A 64 6.09 11.08 9.54
C ALA A 64 7.21 11.01 8.47
N PRO A 65 8.38 10.41 8.75
CA PRO A 65 9.50 10.40 7.79
C PRO A 65 9.14 9.79 6.43
N ALA A 66 8.27 8.77 6.39
CA ALA A 66 7.82 8.18 5.13
C ALA A 66 7.05 9.17 4.25
N VAL A 67 6.24 10.06 4.85
CA VAL A 67 5.55 11.13 4.13
C VAL A 67 6.55 12.22 3.72
N GLN A 68 7.42 12.63 4.65
CA GLN A 68 8.41 13.68 4.39
C GLN A 68 9.36 13.30 3.24
N MET A 69 9.81 12.05 3.17
CA MET A 69 10.65 11.55 2.06
C MET A 69 10.00 11.74 0.68
N LEU A 70 8.68 11.60 0.58
CA LEU A 70 7.95 11.76 -0.68
C LEU A 70 7.77 13.24 -1.03
N LEU A 71 7.46 14.08 -0.03
CA LEU A 71 7.40 15.53 -0.18
C LEU A 71 8.76 16.08 -0.64
N ASP A 72 9.84 15.69 0.02
CA ASP A 72 11.22 16.10 -0.30
C ASP A 72 11.66 15.62 -1.69
N ALA A 73 11.08 14.53 -2.19
CA ALA A 73 11.32 14.00 -3.54
C ALA A 73 10.46 14.68 -4.63
N GLY A 74 9.62 15.64 -4.25
CA GLY A 74 8.82 16.47 -5.16
C GLY A 74 7.37 16.00 -5.37
N ALA A 75 6.92 14.97 -4.66
CA ALA A 75 5.52 14.53 -4.77
C ALA A 75 4.60 15.41 -3.92
N THR A 76 3.43 15.77 -4.45
CA THR A 76 2.41 16.55 -3.73
C THR A 76 1.47 15.62 -2.97
N LEU A 77 1.29 15.84 -1.66
CA LEU A 77 0.29 15.13 -0.86
C LEU A 77 -1.09 15.75 -1.11
N THR A 78 -2.04 14.98 -1.64
CA THR A 78 -3.37 15.47 -2.07
C THR A 78 -4.53 15.01 -1.19
N GLY A 79 -4.23 14.35 -0.08
CA GLY A 79 -5.24 13.98 0.90
C GLY A 79 -4.83 12.85 1.83
N MET A 80 -5.49 12.81 2.98
CA MET A 80 -5.46 11.66 3.89
C MET A 80 -6.62 10.72 3.54
N THR A 81 -6.34 9.43 3.53
CA THR A 81 -7.28 8.39 3.08
C THR A 81 -7.85 7.62 4.25
N ILE A 82 -9.13 7.25 4.11
CA ILE A 82 -9.85 6.48 5.14
C ILE A 82 -9.16 5.13 5.36
N THR A 83 -9.16 4.72 6.63
CA THR A 83 -8.72 3.40 7.10
C THR A 83 -9.87 2.75 7.84
N GLU A 84 -9.87 1.42 7.92
CA GLU A 84 -10.64 0.74 8.97
C GLU A 84 -10.18 1.21 10.35
N GLU A 85 -11.12 1.19 11.30
CA GLU A 85 -10.93 1.66 12.66
C GLU A 85 -9.67 1.04 13.29
N LEU A 86 -8.73 1.91 13.67
CA LEU A 86 -7.48 1.55 14.33
C LEU A 86 -6.71 0.44 13.58
N VAL A 87 -6.77 0.46 12.24
CA VAL A 87 -6.07 -0.48 11.33
C VAL A 87 -6.63 -1.91 11.43
N MET A 88 -7.70 -2.12 12.20
CA MET A 88 -8.28 -3.44 12.48
C MET A 88 -9.34 -3.82 11.43
N GLY A 89 -8.93 -4.64 10.47
CA GLY A 89 -9.81 -5.24 9.48
C GLY A 89 -9.08 -5.59 8.19
N LEU A 90 -9.80 -6.22 7.28
CA LEU A 90 -9.33 -6.57 5.94
C LEU A 90 -10.41 -6.42 4.86
N THR A 91 -11.61 -5.91 5.20
CA THR A 91 -12.70 -5.72 4.22
C THR A 91 -12.68 -4.30 3.67
N GLY A 92 -12.25 -3.32 4.45
CA GLY A 92 -12.22 -1.91 4.08
C GLY A 92 -13.44 -1.13 4.54
N GLU A 93 -14.22 -1.70 5.46
CA GLU A 93 -15.43 -1.12 5.99
C GLU A 93 -15.16 -0.37 7.29
N ASN A 94 -15.47 0.92 7.32
CA ASN A 94 -15.39 1.71 8.54
C ASN A 94 -16.80 2.05 9.05
N PRO A 95 -17.18 1.73 10.30
CA PRO A 95 -18.53 1.99 10.81
C PRO A 95 -18.84 3.49 11.01
N PHE A 96 -17.83 4.34 11.13
CA PHE A 96 -17.98 5.78 11.37
C PHE A 96 -17.88 6.61 10.09
N TYR A 97 -16.97 6.21 9.19
CA TYR A 97 -16.64 6.97 7.98
C TYR A 97 -17.12 6.31 6.68
N GLY A 98 -17.70 5.11 6.76
CA GLY A 98 -18.15 4.34 5.60
C GLY A 98 -17.04 3.57 4.89
N ALA A 99 -17.40 2.91 3.79
CA ALA A 99 -16.48 2.13 2.97
C ALA A 99 -16.23 2.85 1.62
N PRO A 100 -14.97 2.99 1.17
CA PRO A 100 -14.70 3.51 -0.15
C PRO A 100 -15.19 2.56 -1.25
N VAL A 101 -15.50 3.12 -2.43
CA VAL A 101 -15.92 2.32 -3.59
C VAL A 101 -14.74 1.57 -4.17
N ASN A 102 -14.93 0.27 -4.44
CA ASN A 102 -14.03 -0.51 -5.28
C ASN A 102 -14.35 -0.27 -6.75
N VAL A 103 -13.58 0.59 -7.42
CA VAL A 103 -13.80 0.92 -8.84
C VAL A 103 -13.49 -0.23 -9.80
N ALA A 104 -12.65 -1.19 -9.39
CA ALA A 104 -12.35 -2.38 -10.18
C ALA A 104 -13.46 -3.44 -10.09
N ALA A 105 -14.26 -3.41 -9.02
CA ALA A 105 -15.40 -4.29 -8.80
C ALA A 105 -16.52 -3.58 -8.02
N PRO A 106 -17.33 -2.71 -8.68
CA PRO A 106 -18.40 -1.97 -8.01
C PRO A 106 -19.35 -2.88 -7.22
N GLY A 107 -19.71 -2.46 -6.01
CA GLY A 107 -20.54 -3.25 -5.09
C GLY A 107 -19.79 -4.36 -4.33
N ARG A 108 -18.48 -4.50 -4.53
CA ARG A 108 -17.60 -5.34 -3.71
C ARG A 108 -16.75 -4.45 -2.80
N VAL A 109 -16.25 -5.08 -1.74
CA VAL A 109 -15.35 -4.41 -0.80
C VAL A 109 -13.99 -4.10 -1.45
N THR A 110 -13.33 -3.04 -1.01
CA THR A 110 -11.99 -2.66 -1.49
C THR A 110 -10.88 -3.54 -0.92
N GLY A 111 -11.17 -4.28 0.15
CA GLY A 111 -10.16 -4.79 1.06
C GLY A 111 -9.70 -3.69 2.01
N GLY A 112 -8.98 -4.08 3.06
CA GLY A 112 -8.53 -3.17 4.09
C GLY A 112 -7.26 -3.67 4.78
N SER A 113 -6.72 -2.95 5.76
CA SER A 113 -7.26 -1.70 6.30
C SER A 113 -6.85 -0.42 5.58
N SER A 114 -6.00 -0.49 4.55
CA SER A 114 -5.63 0.69 3.73
C SER A 114 -6.61 0.90 2.56
N SER A 115 -7.91 0.87 2.87
CA SER A 115 -9.01 0.84 1.89
C SER A 115 -9.08 2.11 1.04
N GLY A 116 -9.03 3.28 1.68
CA GLY A 116 -9.04 4.57 0.99
C GLY A 116 -7.82 4.76 0.10
N SER A 117 -6.64 4.32 0.56
CA SER A 117 -5.40 4.40 -0.21
C SER A 117 -5.47 3.59 -1.50
N ALA A 118 -5.98 2.35 -1.43
CA ALA A 118 -6.12 1.51 -2.61
C ALA A 118 -7.22 2.04 -3.56
N SER A 119 -8.37 2.45 -3.02
CA SER A 119 -9.47 3.01 -3.81
C SER A 119 -9.04 4.30 -4.54
N ALA A 120 -8.35 5.22 -3.85
CA ALA A 120 -7.84 6.46 -4.44
C ALA A 120 -6.89 6.19 -5.61
N VAL A 121 -5.96 5.25 -5.46
CA VAL A 121 -5.01 4.90 -6.52
C VAL A 121 -5.75 4.24 -7.69
N ALA A 122 -6.60 3.24 -7.42
CA ALA A 122 -7.36 2.53 -8.45
C ALA A 122 -8.26 3.47 -9.27
N ALA A 123 -8.83 4.48 -8.63
CA ALA A 123 -9.71 5.46 -9.27
C ALA A 123 -8.98 6.62 -9.98
N GLY A 124 -7.65 6.64 -10.01
CA GLY A 124 -6.91 7.72 -10.65
C GLY A 124 -6.81 9.00 -9.83
N LEU A 125 -7.18 8.97 -8.54
CA LEU A 125 -7.26 10.17 -7.69
C LEU A 125 -5.93 10.58 -7.06
N ALA A 126 -4.94 9.68 -7.05
CA ALA A 126 -3.54 9.94 -6.68
C ALA A 126 -2.66 8.96 -7.45
N ASP A 127 -1.45 9.33 -7.87
CA ASP A 127 -0.58 8.44 -8.66
C ASP A 127 -0.11 7.22 -7.87
N PHE A 128 0.15 7.42 -6.59
CA PHE A 128 0.45 6.37 -5.63
C PHE A 128 -0.07 6.74 -4.25
N ALA A 129 -0.09 5.79 -3.31
CA ALA A 129 -0.53 6.07 -1.95
C ALA A 129 0.21 5.25 -0.90
N LEU A 130 0.47 5.84 0.27
CA LEU A 130 1.01 5.14 1.44
C LEU A 130 -0.11 4.39 2.18
N GLY A 131 0.19 3.16 2.60
CA GLY A 131 -0.63 2.35 3.50
C GLY A 131 0.22 1.66 4.55
N SER A 132 -0.38 0.76 5.33
CA SER A 132 0.34 -0.10 6.29
C SER A 132 -0.12 -1.54 6.13
N ASP A 133 0.76 -2.51 6.39
CA ASP A 133 0.47 -3.95 6.28
C ASP A 133 1.04 -4.70 7.49
N SER A 134 0.16 -5.05 8.42
CA SER A 134 0.47 -5.87 9.60
C SER A 134 0.05 -7.34 9.37
N GLY A 135 -1.10 -7.55 8.72
CA GLY A 135 -1.62 -8.89 8.40
C GLY A 135 -1.98 -9.10 6.93
N GLY A 136 -1.89 -8.06 6.10
CA GLY A 136 -2.43 -8.06 4.73
C GLY A 136 -2.84 -6.68 4.23
N SER A 137 -2.81 -5.65 5.08
CA SER A 137 -3.46 -4.37 4.84
C SER A 137 -2.90 -3.50 3.69
N VAL A 138 -1.88 -3.95 2.97
CA VAL A 138 -1.50 -3.44 1.65
C VAL A 138 -1.81 -4.47 0.56
N ARG A 139 -1.41 -5.74 0.76
CA ARG A 139 -1.54 -6.78 -0.27
C ARG A 139 -3.00 -7.15 -0.60
N VAL A 140 -3.86 -7.22 0.42
CA VAL A 140 -5.29 -7.55 0.26
C VAL A 140 -6.00 -6.46 -0.55
N PRO A 141 -5.99 -5.18 -0.14
CA PRO A 141 -6.66 -4.15 -0.92
C PRO A 141 -6.05 -3.91 -2.30
N ALA A 142 -4.74 -4.13 -2.48
CA ALA A 142 -4.12 -4.10 -3.81
C ALA A 142 -4.70 -5.18 -4.73
N SER A 143 -4.83 -6.41 -4.21
CA SER A 143 -5.44 -7.52 -4.95
C SER A 143 -6.90 -7.25 -5.31
N PHE A 144 -7.69 -6.72 -4.39
CA PHE A 144 -9.13 -6.52 -4.59
C PHE A 144 -9.43 -5.32 -5.49
N CYS A 145 -8.61 -4.27 -5.42
CA CYS A 145 -8.74 -3.08 -6.27
C CYS A 145 -7.98 -3.21 -7.60
N GLY A 146 -7.30 -4.34 -7.87
CA GLY A 146 -6.63 -4.59 -9.14
C GLY A 146 -5.43 -3.69 -9.42
N ILE A 147 -4.67 -3.32 -8.39
CA ILE A 147 -3.51 -2.42 -8.48
C ILE A 147 -2.25 -3.05 -7.88
N TYR A 148 -1.11 -2.41 -8.07
CA TYR A 148 0.13 -2.83 -7.43
C TYR A 148 0.14 -2.41 -5.96
N GLY A 149 0.56 -3.31 -5.07
CA GLY A 149 0.81 -3.00 -3.67
C GLY A 149 2.06 -3.73 -3.16
N LEU A 150 2.98 -3.01 -2.53
CA LEU A 150 4.21 -3.59 -2.00
C LEU A 150 4.29 -3.42 -0.48
N ARG A 151 4.41 -4.57 0.21
CA ARG A 151 4.88 -4.63 1.59
C ARG A 151 6.37 -4.99 1.57
N PRO A 152 7.29 -4.05 1.86
CA PRO A 152 8.72 -4.33 1.88
C PRO A 152 9.12 -5.23 3.06
N SER A 153 10.41 -5.53 3.18
CA SER A 153 10.97 -6.15 4.37
C SER A 153 10.61 -5.33 5.62
N HIS A 154 10.23 -6.02 6.70
CA HIS A 154 9.94 -5.38 7.98
C HIS A 154 11.14 -4.53 8.45
N GLY A 155 10.87 -3.34 8.96
CA GLY A 155 11.88 -2.37 9.38
C GLY A 155 12.64 -1.66 8.24
N ARG A 156 12.30 -1.91 6.96
CA ARG A 156 12.99 -1.25 5.83
C ARG A 156 12.67 0.24 5.71
N ILE A 157 11.48 0.64 6.13
CA ILE A 157 11.01 2.03 6.16
C ILE A 157 10.63 2.33 7.61
N SER A 158 10.96 3.53 8.10
CA SER A 158 10.64 3.96 9.46
C SER A 158 9.12 3.99 9.69
N LEU A 159 8.70 3.55 10.89
CA LEU A 159 7.33 3.68 11.40
C LEU A 159 7.19 4.86 12.36
N GLU A 160 8.22 5.72 12.50
CA GLU A 160 8.10 6.96 13.28
C GLU A 160 6.95 7.81 12.72
N GLY A 161 6.07 8.29 13.60
CA GLY A 161 4.88 9.04 13.22
C GLY A 161 3.83 8.21 12.48
N VAL A 162 3.82 6.88 12.67
CA VAL A 162 2.74 6.00 12.18
C VAL A 162 2.04 5.38 13.38
N MET A 163 0.70 5.42 13.41
CA MET A 163 -0.06 4.79 14.49
C MET A 163 0.28 3.30 14.58
N ALA A 164 0.69 2.87 15.78
CA ALA A 164 1.13 1.51 16.05
C ALA A 164 -0.07 0.58 16.32
N PHE A 165 -0.15 -0.52 15.58
CA PHE A 165 -1.17 -1.55 15.79
C PHE A 165 -0.55 -2.82 16.35
N ALA A 166 0.40 -3.40 15.61
CA ALA A 166 1.14 -4.59 16.01
C ALA A 166 2.62 -4.40 15.64
N PRO A 167 3.45 -3.72 16.45
CA PRO A 167 4.79 -3.27 16.07
C PRO A 167 5.74 -4.35 15.50
N SER A 168 5.56 -5.60 15.93
CA SER A 168 6.35 -6.74 15.43
C SER A 168 6.00 -7.15 13.99
N LEU A 169 4.90 -6.63 13.44
CA LEU A 169 4.35 -6.94 12.12
C LEU A 169 4.16 -5.69 11.26
N ASP A 170 3.84 -4.56 11.88
CA ASP A 170 3.57 -3.29 11.21
C ASP A 170 4.67 -2.96 10.21
N THR A 171 4.27 -2.61 8.99
CA THR A 171 5.19 -2.29 7.91
C THR A 171 4.55 -1.24 7.01
N VAL A 172 5.26 -0.13 6.77
CA VAL A 172 4.87 0.83 5.72
C VAL A 172 4.89 0.12 4.38
N GLY A 173 3.81 0.24 3.62
CA GLY A 173 3.77 -0.17 2.23
C GLY A 173 3.12 0.90 1.39
N TRP A 174 3.08 0.69 0.08
CA TRP A 174 2.47 1.65 -0.83
C TRP A 174 1.81 0.96 -2.02
N PHE A 175 0.96 1.73 -2.68
CA PHE A 175 0.16 1.33 -3.83
C PHE A 175 0.51 2.18 -5.04
N ALA A 176 0.39 1.62 -6.24
CA ALA A 176 0.45 2.37 -7.49
C ALA A 176 -0.39 1.69 -8.58
N ARG A 177 -0.86 2.45 -9.57
CA ARG A 177 -1.63 1.90 -10.70
C ARG A 177 -0.80 1.06 -11.66
N ASP A 178 0.48 1.35 -11.77
CA ASP A 178 1.39 0.66 -12.67
C ASP A 178 2.77 0.42 -12.04
N ALA A 179 3.56 -0.42 -12.73
CA ALA A 179 4.88 -0.83 -12.28
C ALA A 179 5.91 0.31 -12.29
N GLU A 180 5.74 1.32 -13.13
CA GLU A 180 6.68 2.45 -13.23
C GLU A 180 6.52 3.36 -12.01
N LEU A 181 5.29 3.75 -11.67
CA LEU A 181 4.96 4.51 -10.48
C LEU A 181 5.34 3.76 -9.20
N MET A 182 5.07 2.45 -9.15
CA MET A 182 5.50 1.57 -8.06
C MET A 182 7.03 1.63 -7.87
N ALA A 183 7.79 1.58 -8.96
CA ALA A 183 9.25 1.63 -8.93
C ALA A 183 9.79 3.02 -8.55
N ARG A 184 9.19 4.11 -9.05
CA ARG A 184 9.58 5.48 -8.71
C ARG A 184 9.38 5.77 -7.22
N GLY A 185 8.21 5.45 -6.67
CA GLY A 185 7.97 5.57 -5.22
C GLY A 185 8.91 4.68 -4.40
N GLY A 186 9.15 3.45 -4.87
CA GLY A 186 10.09 2.52 -4.24
C GLY A 186 11.54 3.00 -4.23
N ALA A 187 12.01 3.68 -5.29
CA ALA A 187 13.37 4.21 -5.35
C ALA A 187 13.63 5.24 -4.23
N VAL A 188 12.64 6.08 -3.95
CA VAL A 188 12.66 7.05 -2.84
C VAL A 188 12.53 6.34 -1.50
N LEU A 189 11.45 5.59 -1.29
CA LEU A 189 11.13 4.98 0.01
C LEU A 189 12.16 3.92 0.47
N LEU A 190 12.75 3.18 -0.46
CA LEU A 190 13.73 2.15 -0.14
C LEU A 190 15.19 2.63 -0.25
N GLY A 191 15.41 3.88 -0.69
CA GLY A 191 16.75 4.43 -0.96
C GLY A 191 17.53 3.65 -2.02
N ALA A 192 16.83 3.07 -3.00
CA ALA A 192 17.39 2.10 -3.93
C ALA A 192 17.25 2.56 -5.39
N GLY A 193 18.27 3.28 -5.87
CA GLY A 193 18.53 3.48 -7.31
C GLY A 193 19.23 2.27 -7.96
N GLY A 194 18.80 1.05 -7.63
CA GLY A 194 19.41 -0.17 -8.17
C GLY A 194 19.12 -0.32 -9.66
N LYS A 195 20.11 -0.74 -10.45
CA LYS A 195 19.87 -1.11 -11.86
C LYS A 195 18.85 -2.24 -11.91
N GLN A 196 17.81 -2.08 -12.74
CA GLN A 196 16.93 -3.19 -13.09
C GLN A 196 17.79 -4.36 -13.59
N SER A 197 17.69 -5.48 -12.89
CA SER A 197 18.29 -6.74 -13.32
C SER A 197 17.19 -7.76 -13.46
N ALA A 198 17.23 -8.54 -14.54
CA ALA A 198 16.38 -9.72 -14.65
C ALA A 198 16.55 -10.60 -13.40
N PRO A 199 15.45 -11.17 -12.86
CA PRO A 199 15.54 -12.07 -11.73
C PRO A 199 16.53 -13.20 -12.04
N ARG A 200 17.52 -13.39 -11.17
CA ARG A 200 18.48 -14.50 -11.28
C ARG A 200 18.09 -15.60 -10.31
N GLY A 201 18.15 -16.86 -10.76
CA GLY A 201 17.92 -18.03 -9.91
C GLY A 201 16.61 -18.76 -10.20
N GLN A 202 16.11 -19.50 -9.21
CA GLN A 202 14.95 -20.37 -9.32
C GLN A 202 13.73 -19.73 -8.64
N LEU A 203 12.59 -19.68 -9.34
CA LEU A 203 11.29 -19.36 -8.75
C LEU A 203 10.77 -20.58 -7.98
N LEU A 204 10.53 -20.42 -6.68
CA LEU A 204 9.93 -21.47 -5.84
C LEU A 204 8.46 -21.14 -5.60
N ILE A 205 7.58 -22.01 -6.06
CA ILE A 205 6.14 -21.91 -5.93
C ILE A 205 5.71 -22.75 -4.72
N ALA A 206 5.17 -22.10 -3.70
CA ALA A 206 4.71 -22.74 -2.46
C ALA A 206 3.38 -23.48 -2.69
N SER A 207 3.42 -24.75 -3.09
CA SER A 207 2.25 -25.54 -3.52
C SER A 207 1.14 -25.61 -2.46
N ASP A 208 1.51 -25.64 -1.19
CA ASP A 208 0.59 -25.68 -0.05
C ASP A 208 -0.15 -24.35 0.16
N ALA A 209 0.51 -23.21 -0.08
CA ALA A 209 -0.16 -21.91 -0.09
C ALA A 209 -1.21 -21.81 -1.22
N PHE A 210 -1.00 -22.52 -2.32
CA PHE A 210 -1.98 -22.62 -3.41
C PHE A 210 -2.94 -23.81 -3.26
N ALA A 211 -2.80 -24.66 -2.24
CA ALA A 211 -3.73 -25.77 -2.03
C ALA A 211 -5.04 -25.29 -1.39
N VAL A 212 -5.02 -24.13 -0.75
CA VAL A 212 -6.17 -23.55 -0.01
C VAL A 212 -7.05 -22.64 -0.85
N ILE A 213 -6.68 -22.37 -2.10
CA ILE A 213 -7.49 -21.57 -3.04
C ILE A 213 -8.41 -22.47 -3.88
N ASP A 214 -9.60 -21.96 -4.19
CA ASP A 214 -10.57 -22.63 -5.06
C ASP A 214 -10.11 -22.71 -6.53
N ASP A 215 -10.85 -23.48 -7.32
CA ASP A 215 -10.50 -23.76 -8.72
C ASP A 215 -10.60 -22.52 -9.62
N ASP A 216 -11.50 -21.58 -9.31
CA ASP A 216 -11.67 -20.35 -10.08
C ASP A 216 -10.46 -19.42 -9.88
N LEU A 217 -10.07 -19.19 -8.63
CA LEU A 217 -8.89 -18.40 -8.29
C LEU A 217 -7.60 -19.07 -8.79
N ARG A 218 -7.51 -20.40 -8.69
CA ARG A 218 -6.38 -21.16 -9.25
C ARG A 218 -6.29 -20.94 -10.76
N SER A 219 -7.40 -21.06 -11.47
CA SER A 219 -7.45 -20.89 -12.94
C SER A 219 -7.07 -19.47 -13.36
N ALA A 220 -7.49 -18.45 -12.60
CA ALA A 220 -7.12 -17.07 -12.85
C ALA A 220 -5.63 -16.77 -12.60
N LEU A 221 -5.04 -17.40 -11.59
CA LEU A 221 -3.67 -17.12 -11.13
C LEU A 221 -2.59 -17.86 -11.92
N MET A 222 -2.85 -19.11 -12.32
CA MET A 222 -1.85 -19.97 -12.94
C MET A 222 -1.17 -19.35 -14.18
N PRO A 223 -1.89 -18.71 -15.12
CA PRO A 223 -1.25 -18.09 -16.29
C PRO A 223 -0.27 -16.96 -15.93
N ALA A 224 -0.57 -16.18 -14.88
CA ALA A 224 0.32 -15.14 -14.41
C ALA A 224 1.58 -15.72 -13.76
N LEU A 225 1.43 -16.83 -13.03
CA LEU A 225 2.53 -17.53 -12.39
C LEU A 225 3.48 -18.18 -13.42
N ASP A 226 2.93 -18.73 -14.51
CA ASP A 226 3.74 -19.30 -15.60
C ASP A 226 4.53 -18.21 -16.33
N LYS A 227 3.89 -17.06 -16.61
CA LYS A 227 4.58 -15.87 -17.16
C LYS A 227 5.69 -15.38 -16.24
N ALA A 228 5.44 -15.33 -14.93
CA ALA A 228 6.45 -14.96 -13.95
C ALA A 228 7.61 -15.98 -13.92
N GLY A 229 7.32 -17.28 -13.99
CA GLY A 229 8.32 -18.35 -14.04
C GLY A 229 9.28 -18.22 -15.22
N ALA A 230 8.80 -17.76 -16.37
CA ALA A 230 9.63 -17.52 -17.56
C ALA A 230 10.66 -16.38 -17.39
N LEU A 231 10.53 -15.54 -16.35
CA LEU A 231 11.50 -14.49 -16.02
C LEU A 231 12.70 -15.00 -15.23
N PHE A 232 12.64 -16.23 -14.70
CA PHE A 232 13.68 -16.84 -13.88
C PHE A 232 14.47 -17.88 -14.67
N THR A 233 15.63 -18.29 -14.14
CA THR A 233 16.46 -19.34 -14.74
C THR A 233 15.75 -20.70 -14.72
N SER A 234 14.93 -20.95 -13.71
CA SER A 234 14.09 -22.13 -13.59
C SER A 234 12.93 -21.87 -12.62
N SER A 235 11.94 -22.78 -12.59
CA SER A 235 10.86 -22.75 -11.60
C SER A 235 10.63 -24.14 -11.02
N ALA A 236 10.33 -24.24 -9.72
CA ALA A 236 9.95 -25.47 -9.05
C ALA A 236 8.78 -25.26 -8.10
N ARG A 237 7.95 -26.31 -7.94
CA ARG A 237 6.83 -26.34 -7.00
C ARG A 237 7.22 -27.18 -5.78
N GLN A 238 6.98 -26.68 -4.58
CA GLN A 238 7.29 -27.37 -3.33
C GLN A 238 6.37 -26.93 -2.20
N ASN A 239 6.13 -27.78 -1.21
CA ASN A 239 5.43 -27.38 0.01
C ASN A 239 6.33 -26.49 0.87
N TRP A 240 5.76 -25.51 1.57
CA TRP A 240 6.45 -24.66 2.53
C TRP A 240 6.81 -25.47 3.78
N GLN A 241 8.00 -26.10 3.79
CA GLN A 241 8.54 -26.81 4.96
C GLN A 241 9.12 -25.87 6.04
N GLY A 242 8.72 -24.59 6.05
CA GLY A 242 9.29 -23.56 6.93
C GLY A 242 10.78 -23.28 6.68
N ARG A 243 11.42 -22.57 7.63
CA ARG A 243 12.84 -22.15 7.54
C ARG A 243 13.86 -23.29 7.39
N ARG A 244 13.49 -24.56 7.63
CA ARG A 244 14.41 -25.71 7.57
C ARG A 244 14.64 -26.21 6.15
N GLY A 245 13.67 -26.07 5.24
CA GLY A 245 13.78 -26.57 3.86
C GLY A 245 14.64 -25.71 2.93
N TRP A 246 14.85 -24.43 3.24
CA TRP A 246 15.54 -23.48 2.34
C TRP A 246 17.05 -23.36 2.60
N LYS A 247 17.55 -23.88 3.73
CA LYS A 247 18.99 -23.84 4.07
C LYS A 247 19.82 -24.92 3.39
N THR A 248 19.22 -25.89 2.71
CA THR A 248 19.94 -27.00 2.07
C THR A 248 20.42 -26.69 0.64
N GLY A 249 20.18 -25.46 0.15
CA GLY A 249 20.40 -25.08 -1.24
C GLY A 249 21.53 -24.08 -1.50
N ARG A 250 22.63 -24.05 -0.72
CA ARG A 250 23.92 -23.50 -1.18
C ARG A 250 25.11 -24.29 -0.63
N ARG A 251 25.77 -24.92 -1.62
CA ARG A 251 27.16 -25.32 -1.80
C ARG A 251 28.18 -24.75 -0.81
#